data_AF-A0A8J2MVC0-F1
#
_entry.id   AF-A0A8J2MVC0-F1
#
_cell.length_a   1.000
_cell.length_b   1.000
_cell.length_c   1.000
_cell.angle_alpha   90.00
_cell.angle_beta   90.00
_cell.angle_gamma   90.00
#
_symmetry.space_group_name_H-M   'P 1'
#
loop_
_entity.id
_entity.type
_entity.pdbx_description
1 polymer ?
#
loop_
_entity_poly.entity_id
_entity_poly.type
_entity_poly.pdbx_seq_one_letter_code
_entity_poly.pdbx_strand_id
1 'polypeptide(L)'
;MDRIKHKLSNVLATKAATYDNAYHERKRQKITEDLIWEKLNESGLGKYVNLLKDEEVDKGTFLALTNNDLIDIGITDVSHRNALLRIAKSLRY
;
A
#
# COMPACT_ATOMS: atom_id res chain seq x y z
N MET A 1 3.33 -13.37 -61.14
CA MET A 1 3.98 -12.09 -60.80
C MET A 1 3.08 -11.36 -59.82
N ASP A 2 3.37 -11.60 -58.56
CA ASP A 2 2.78 -11.04 -57.35
C ASP A 2 2.82 -9.51 -57.28
N ARG A 3 1.76 -8.94 -56.67
CA ARG A 3 1.78 -7.95 -55.57
C ARG A 3 0.72 -6.88 -55.75
N ILE A 4 -0.51 -7.18 -55.34
CA ILE A 4 -1.39 -6.16 -54.73
C ILE A 4 -2.04 -6.81 -53.50
N LYS A 5 -1.27 -6.93 -52.42
CA LYS A 5 -1.81 -7.28 -51.10
C LYS A 5 -2.22 -5.99 -50.39
N HIS A 6 -3.54 -5.82 -50.28
CA HIS A 6 -4.26 -5.17 -49.19
C HIS A 6 -3.39 -4.48 -48.14
N LYS A 7 -3.36 -3.14 -48.18
CA LYS A 7 -2.75 -2.29 -47.16
C LYS A 7 -3.84 -1.58 -46.34
N LEU A 8 -4.77 -2.32 -45.72
CA LEU A 8 -5.81 -1.73 -44.86
C LEU A 8 -6.26 -2.68 -43.73
N SER A 9 -5.34 -3.24 -42.94
CA SER A 9 -5.75 -4.06 -41.78
C SER A 9 -4.88 -3.94 -40.52
N ASN A 10 -3.88 -3.05 -40.46
CA ASN A 10 -2.97 -3.00 -39.31
C ASN A 10 -3.09 -1.77 -38.40
N VAL A 11 -4.05 -0.86 -38.63
CA VAL A 11 -4.20 0.34 -37.77
C VAL A 11 -5.09 0.10 -36.55
N LEU A 12 -5.83 -1.01 -36.49
CA LEU A 12 -6.73 -1.31 -35.37
C LEU A 12 -6.12 -2.19 -34.27
N ALA A 13 -4.94 -2.78 -34.49
CA ALA A 13 -4.27 -3.63 -33.50
C ALA A 13 -3.23 -2.89 -32.63
N THR A 14 -2.92 -1.62 -32.93
CA THR A 14 -1.94 -0.82 -32.16
C THR A 14 -2.60 0.10 -31.13
N LYS A 15 -3.92 0.01 -30.93
CA LYS A 15 -4.65 0.81 -29.93
C LYS A 15 -4.99 0.05 -28.64
N ALA A 16 -4.80 -1.27 -28.61
CA ALA A 16 -5.11 -2.10 -27.44
C ALA A 16 -3.91 -2.32 -26.51
N ALA A 17 -2.67 -2.13 -26.99
CA ALA A 17 -1.46 -2.44 -26.22
C ALA A 17 -0.96 -1.29 -25.30
N THR A 18 -1.70 -0.18 -25.21
CA THR A 18 -1.38 0.94 -24.31
C THR A 18 -2.37 1.08 -23.15
N TYR A 19 -3.23 0.09 -22.91
CA TYR A 19 -4.09 0.09 -21.72
C TYR A 19 -3.47 -0.67 -20.54
N ASP A 20 -2.51 -1.55 -20.79
CA ASP A 20 -1.95 -2.42 -19.73
C ASP A 20 -0.68 -1.84 -19.07
N ASN A 21 0.08 -0.99 -19.77
CA ASN A 21 1.36 -0.47 -19.26
C ASN A 21 1.23 0.71 -18.28
N ALA A 22 0.04 1.30 -18.11
CA ALA A 22 -0.18 2.37 -17.13
C ALA A 22 -0.59 1.84 -15.75
N TYR A 23 -0.95 0.56 -15.63
CA TYR A 23 -1.39 -0.02 -14.35
C TYR A 23 -0.23 -0.55 -13.50
N HIS A 24 0.99 -0.60 -14.06
CA HIS A 24 2.17 -1.18 -13.40
C HIS A 24 3.34 -0.20 -13.25
N GLU A 25 3.10 1.10 -13.43
CA GLU A 25 3.95 2.08 -12.79
C GLU A 25 3.72 1.98 -11.29
N ARG A 26 4.62 1.23 -10.64
CA ARG A 26 4.77 1.06 -9.20
C ARG A 26 4.80 2.44 -8.56
N LYS A 27 3.61 2.97 -8.30
CA LYS A 27 3.41 4.20 -7.55
C LYS A 27 3.96 3.87 -6.18
N ARG A 28 5.22 4.21 -5.93
CA ARG A 28 5.75 4.37 -4.58
C ARG A 28 4.85 5.40 -3.93
N GLN A 29 3.75 4.93 -3.32
CA GLN A 29 2.88 5.78 -2.56
C GLN A 29 3.77 6.36 -1.48
N LYS A 30 3.91 7.68 -1.49
CA LYS A 30 4.61 8.37 -0.42
C LYS A 30 3.87 8.01 0.85
N ILE A 31 4.47 7.18 1.70
CA ILE A 31 3.86 6.79 2.97
C ILE A 31 3.66 8.09 3.76
N THR A 32 2.40 8.43 4.01
CA THR A 32 1.96 9.51 4.89
C THR A 32 1.33 8.90 6.13
N GLU A 33 1.19 9.69 7.18
CA GLU A 33 0.48 9.27 8.40
C GLU A 33 -0.98 8.96 8.10
N ASP A 34 -1.63 9.74 7.24
CA ASP A 34 -3.00 9.47 6.79
C ASP A 34 -3.15 8.08 6.16
N LEU A 35 -2.17 7.65 5.34
CA LEU A 35 -2.18 6.31 4.75
C LEU A 35 -2.02 5.22 5.83
N ILE A 36 -1.23 5.47 6.86
CA ILE A 36 -1.09 4.56 8.01
C ILE A 36 -2.45 4.43 8.72
N TRP A 37 -3.09 5.55 9.04
CA TRP A 37 -4.41 5.59 9.69
C TRP A 37 -5.50 4.93 8.84
N GLU A 38 -5.48 5.12 7.53
CA GLU A 38 -6.39 4.46 6.58
C GLU A 38 -6.20 2.94 6.62
N LYS A 39 -4.95 2.45 6.49
CA LYS A 39 -4.64 1.01 6.53
C LYS A 39 -5.03 0.34 7.84
N LEU A 40 -4.91 1.07 8.95
CA LEU A 40 -5.38 0.62 10.27
C LEU A 40 -6.90 0.45 10.29
N ASN A 41 -7.65 1.43 9.77
CA ASN A 41 -9.10 1.35 9.68
C ASN A 41 -9.56 0.20 8.77
N GLU A 42 -8.96 0.06 7.58
CA GLU A 42 -9.23 -1.04 6.64
C GLU A 42 -8.97 -2.42 7.25
N SER A 43 -7.99 -2.53 8.14
CA SER A 43 -7.60 -3.79 8.80
C SER A 43 -8.38 -4.07 10.10
N GLY A 44 -9.38 -3.25 10.44
CA GLY A 44 -10.16 -3.38 11.69
C GLY A 44 -9.41 -2.95 12.95
N LEU A 45 -8.28 -2.27 12.80
CA LEU A 45 -7.43 -1.76 13.89
C LEU A 45 -7.63 -0.25 14.14
N GLY A 46 -8.65 0.36 13.51
CA GLY A 46 -8.95 1.79 13.62
C GLY A 46 -9.07 2.32 15.06
N LYS A 47 -9.49 1.47 16.00
CA LYS A 47 -9.57 1.81 17.43
C LYS A 47 -8.23 2.23 18.05
N TYR A 48 -7.10 1.83 17.47
CA TYR A 48 -5.76 2.18 17.94
C TYR A 48 -5.24 3.49 17.34
N VAL A 49 -5.95 4.10 16.38
CA VAL A 49 -5.49 5.35 15.73
C VAL A 49 -5.36 6.48 16.74
N ASN A 50 -6.36 6.67 17.62
CA ASN A 50 -6.30 7.71 18.63
C ASN A 50 -5.18 7.46 19.63
N LEU A 51 -5.03 6.21 20.10
CA LEU A 51 -3.93 5.82 21.00
C LEU A 51 -2.55 6.16 20.38
N LEU A 52 -2.33 5.80 19.11
CA LEU A 52 -1.06 6.08 18.43
C LEU A 52 -0.83 7.58 18.25
N LYS A 53 -1.88 8.37 18.02
CA LYS A 53 -1.77 9.83 17.94
C LYS A 53 -1.49 10.47 19.31
N ASP A 54 -2.13 9.97 20.36
CA ASP A 54 -1.95 10.46 21.73
C ASP A 54 -0.52 10.17 22.24
N GLU A 55 0.07 9.05 21.81
CA GLU A 55 1.48 8.70 22.05
C GLU A 55 2.47 9.39 21.07
N GLU A 56 2.01 10.37 20.30
CA GLU A 56 2.81 11.12 19.31
C GLU A 56 3.56 10.22 18.31
N VAL A 57 2.99 9.06 17.95
CA VAL A 57 3.60 8.12 17.01
C VAL A 57 3.52 8.68 15.59
N ASP A 58 4.63 9.26 15.15
CA ASP A 58 4.81 9.69 13.78
C ASP A 58 5.03 8.51 12.81
N LYS A 59 5.10 8.81 11.52
CA LYS A 59 5.41 7.79 10.49
C LYS A 59 6.70 7.00 10.80
N GLY A 60 7.77 7.67 11.19
CA GLY A 60 9.07 7.04 11.38
C GLY A 60 9.03 6.03 12.52
N THR A 61 8.41 6.46 13.62
CA THR A 61 8.16 5.69 14.84
C THR A 61 7.25 4.52 14.53
N PHE A 62 6.12 4.73 13.84
CA PHE A 62 5.21 3.65 13.45
C PHE A 62 5.91 2.56 12.65
N LEU A 63 6.75 2.95 11.70
CA LEU A 63 7.51 2.00 10.90
C LEU A 63 8.57 1.28 11.72
N ALA A 64 9.08 1.85 12.81
CA ALA A 64 10.10 1.28 13.68
C ALA A 64 9.55 0.44 14.85
N LEU A 65 8.23 0.50 15.12
CA LEU A 65 7.58 -0.20 16.22
C LEU A 65 7.97 -1.69 16.29
N THR A 66 8.28 -2.12 17.50
CA THR A 66 8.51 -3.52 17.86
C THR A 66 7.32 -4.09 18.62
N ASN A 67 7.33 -5.40 18.82
CA ASN A 67 6.32 -6.06 19.64
C ASN A 67 6.31 -5.54 21.09
N ASN A 68 7.46 -5.14 21.63
CA ASN A 68 7.58 -4.63 22.99
C ASN A 68 7.01 -3.20 23.10
N ASP A 69 7.36 -2.33 22.16
CA ASP A 69 6.81 -0.95 22.13
C ASP A 69 5.28 -0.97 22.09
N LEU A 70 4.71 -1.89 21.30
CA LEU A 70 3.26 -2.07 21.23
C LEU A 70 2.66 -2.54 22.57
N ILE A 71 3.37 -3.35 23.36
CA ILE A 71 2.93 -3.74 24.71
C ILE A 71 3.01 -2.55 25.64
N ASP A 72 4.09 -1.77 25.56
CA ASP A 72 4.35 -0.63 26.45
C ASP A 72 3.29 0.48 26.27
N ILE A 73 2.80 0.71 25.04
CA ILE A 73 1.68 1.62 24.77
C ILE A 73 0.29 1.00 25.02
N GLY A 74 0.22 -0.22 25.54
CA GLY A 74 -1.04 -0.86 25.99
C GLY A 74 -1.74 -1.77 24.96
N ILE A 75 -1.12 -2.11 23.83
CA ILE A 75 -1.66 -3.06 22.85
C ILE A 75 -1.23 -4.49 23.24
N THR A 76 -1.96 -5.07 24.19
CA THR A 76 -1.63 -6.38 24.80
C THR A 76 -2.16 -7.59 24.03
N ASP A 77 -3.07 -7.40 23.07
CA ASP A 77 -3.56 -8.48 22.21
C ASP A 77 -2.53 -8.86 21.13
N VAL A 78 -2.12 -10.13 21.13
CA VAL A 78 -1.07 -10.65 20.23
C VAL A 78 -1.48 -10.61 18.75
N SER A 79 -2.76 -10.84 18.45
CA SER A 79 -3.29 -10.82 17.09
C SER A 79 -3.27 -9.41 16.52
N HIS A 80 -3.67 -8.42 17.33
CA HIS A 80 -3.60 -7.01 16.94
C HIS A 80 -2.16 -6.54 16.75
N ARG A 81 -1.23 -6.89 17.64
CA ARG A 81 0.19 -6.54 17.47
C ARG A 81 0.78 -7.13 16.20
N ASN A 82 0.51 -8.41 15.93
CA ASN A 82 0.99 -9.06 14.71
C ASN A 82 0.43 -8.39 13.44
N ALA A 83 -0.84 -7.99 13.46
CA ALA A 83 -1.46 -7.27 12.36
C ALA A 83 -0.86 -5.86 12.16
N LEU A 84 -0.61 -5.11 13.24
CA LEU A 84 0.06 -3.81 13.22
C LEU A 84 1.46 -3.90 12.59
N LEU A 85 2.28 -4.83 13.08
CA LEU A 85 3.63 -5.04 12.57
C LEU A 85 3.62 -5.50 11.11
N ARG A 86 2.59 -6.25 10.68
CA ARG A 86 2.42 -6.64 9.27
C ARG A 86 2.11 -5.43 8.39
N ILE A 87 1.24 -4.52 8.84
CA ILE A 87 0.95 -3.25 8.14
C ILE A 87 2.23 -2.42 8.02
N ALA A 88 2.95 -2.20 9.13
CA ALA A 88 4.21 -1.46 9.12
C ALA A 88 5.23 -2.05 8.13
N LYS A 89 5.37 -3.38 8.07
CA LYS A 89 6.23 -4.07 7.09
C LYS A 89 5.76 -3.87 5.65
N SER A 90 4.46 -3.92 5.39
CA SER A 90 3.90 -3.73 4.05
C SER A 90 4.12 -2.32 3.50
N LEU A 91 4.21 -1.32 4.39
CA LEU A 91 4.45 0.06 3.98
C LEU A 91 5.93 0.34 3.69
N ARG A 92 6.88 -0.48 4.15
CA ARG A 92 8.32 -0.26 3.91
C ARG A 92 8.79 -0.53 2.47
N TYR A 93 8.03 -1.27 1.66
CA TYR A 93 8.47 -1.80 0.36
C TYR A 93 7.62 -1.32 -0.82
#